data_AF-A0A4Q3NDY5-F1
#
_entry.id   AF-A0A4Q3NDY5-F1
#
_cell.length_a   1.000
_cell.length_b   1.000
_cell.length_c   1.000
_cell.angle_alpha   90.00
_cell.angle_beta   90.00
_cell.angle_gamma   90.00
#
_symmetry.space_group_name_H-M   'P 1'
#
loop_
_entity.id
_entity.type
_entity.pdbx_description
1 polymer ?
#
loop_
_entity_poly.entity_id
_entity_poly.type
_entity_poly.pdbx_seq_one_letter_code
_entity_poly.pdbx_strand_id
1 'polypeptide(L)'
;MAFNPETGSIHKVWRGEMDFRGKVWDFSQDNSRANGRIYHASPSELWRLPDGGKLPDGWAAQGVTPVEGGWLFNDAGATLTSPPIDASGWRRVFLAFDETSRKGPFRLNVFDTRSSATAQWFDSATSADSDAAWQWNFKRIERPGPETSVTVTTPVAGKRLRGLRLYGDRPTWLDGDGHPLEVLWDGYDLVNQTEAVNIRYRLRFAGGETVAVRFRPELTPQGWRESWSIKDLPKGRGIYMRREGLSKAVKVRTDLLEKDGQWIFTDNGDHAISFDLPAGER
;
A
#
# COMPACT_ATOMS: atom_id res chain seq x y z
N MET A 1 15.64 1.86 -3.45
CA MET A 1 14.50 2.60 -2.87
C MET A 1 13.30 2.48 -3.79
N ALA A 2 12.09 2.51 -3.24
CA ALA A 2 10.83 2.42 -3.94
C ALA A 2 9.99 3.66 -3.64
N PHE A 3 9.61 4.39 -4.68
CA PHE A 3 8.79 5.61 -4.60
C PHE A 3 7.41 5.34 -5.22
N ASN A 4 6.35 5.81 -4.57
CA ASN A 4 4.98 5.72 -5.08
C ASN A 4 4.56 7.09 -5.66
N PRO A 5 4.47 7.23 -7.00
CA PRO A 5 4.21 8.52 -7.64
C PRO A 5 2.82 9.09 -7.38
N GLU A 6 1.87 8.26 -6.98
CA GLU A 6 0.51 8.72 -6.68
C GLU A 6 0.31 9.17 -5.24
N THR A 7 1.17 8.74 -4.31
CA THR A 7 1.17 9.28 -2.94
C THR A 7 2.28 10.30 -2.73
N GLY A 8 3.25 10.40 -3.64
CA GLY A 8 4.37 11.34 -3.51
C GLY A 8 5.27 10.97 -2.34
N SER A 9 5.45 9.68 -2.05
CA SER A 9 6.19 9.21 -0.87
C SER A 9 7.02 7.95 -1.12
N ILE A 10 8.03 7.75 -0.27
CA ILE A 10 8.84 6.55 -0.25
C ILE A 10 8.06 5.41 0.40
N HIS A 11 7.86 4.34 -0.36
CA HIS A 11 7.18 3.13 0.11
C HIS A 11 8.17 2.17 0.77
N LYS A 12 9.39 2.04 0.24
CA LYS A 12 10.39 1.07 0.75
C LYS A 12 11.83 1.54 0.55
N VAL A 13 12.67 1.35 1.55
CA VAL A 13 14.11 1.62 1.51
C VAL A 13 14.84 0.38 1.99
N TRP A 14 15.83 -0.10 1.25
CA TRP A 14 16.61 -1.28 1.61
C TRP A 14 18.02 -1.20 1.03
N ARG A 15 18.92 -1.98 1.63
CA ARG A 15 20.24 -2.31 1.08
C ARG A 15 20.29 -3.79 0.78
N GLY A 16 20.55 -4.09 -0.49
CA GLY A 16 20.68 -5.43 -1.01
C GLY A 16 20.12 -5.50 -2.42
N GLU A 17 19.71 -6.70 -2.81
CA GLU A 17 19.27 -6.98 -4.17
C GLU A 17 17.76 -6.80 -4.32
N MET A 18 17.31 -6.79 -5.57
CA MET A 18 15.90 -6.86 -5.93
C MET A 18 15.71 -8.02 -6.89
N ASP A 19 14.87 -8.97 -6.50
CA ASP A 19 14.40 -10.03 -7.40
C ASP A 19 13.14 -9.53 -8.13
N PHE A 20 13.28 -9.20 -9.42
CA PHE A 20 12.18 -8.74 -10.28
C PHE A 20 11.55 -9.94 -11.02
N ARG A 21 10.39 -10.40 -10.56
CA ARG A 21 9.61 -11.53 -11.11
C ARG A 21 8.45 -11.11 -12.01
N GLY A 22 8.62 -10.04 -12.79
CA GLY A 22 7.89 -9.92 -14.06
C GLY A 22 6.84 -8.81 -14.20
N LYS A 23 6.56 -7.97 -13.19
CA LYS A 23 5.84 -6.69 -13.38
C LYS A 23 6.42 -5.60 -12.47
N VAL A 24 7.06 -4.60 -13.07
CA VAL A 24 7.95 -3.61 -12.44
C VAL A 24 7.23 -2.58 -11.54
N TRP A 25 5.91 -2.45 -11.64
CA TRP A 25 5.18 -1.28 -11.14
C TRP A 25 4.51 -1.43 -9.78
N ASP A 26 4.73 -2.52 -9.06
CA ASP A 26 3.92 -2.81 -7.89
C ASP A 26 4.78 -3.41 -6.76
N PHE A 27 5.05 -2.58 -5.77
CA PHE A 27 5.80 -2.95 -4.56
C PHE A 27 4.91 -3.64 -3.51
N SER A 28 3.61 -3.83 -3.79
CA SER A 28 2.73 -4.71 -3.00
C SER A 28 2.94 -6.20 -3.33
N GLN A 29 3.81 -6.50 -4.30
CA GLN A 29 4.02 -7.83 -4.83
C GLN A 29 5.15 -8.59 -4.14
N ASP A 30 4.91 -9.88 -3.95
CA ASP A 30 5.97 -10.89 -3.87
C ASP A 30 6.69 -11.11 -5.23
N ASN A 31 6.36 -10.32 -6.25
CA ASN A 31 7.04 -10.30 -7.55
C ASN A 31 8.21 -9.31 -7.61
N SER A 32 8.38 -8.41 -6.62
CA SER A 32 9.57 -7.58 -6.50
C SER A 32 10.05 -7.67 -5.06
N ARG A 33 10.82 -8.72 -4.77
CA ARG A 33 11.28 -9.01 -3.41
C ARG A 33 12.61 -8.31 -3.19
N ALA A 34 12.56 -7.26 -2.37
CA ALA A 34 13.75 -6.66 -1.82
C ALA A 34 14.42 -7.66 -0.88
N ASN A 35 15.61 -8.13 -1.24
CA ASN A 35 16.45 -9.00 -0.42
C ASN A 35 17.50 -8.14 0.29
N GLY A 36 17.84 -8.51 1.52
CA GLY A 36 18.81 -7.79 2.34
C GLY A 36 18.17 -6.97 3.46
N ARG A 37 18.85 -5.91 3.90
CA ARG A 37 18.43 -5.11 5.06
C ARG A 37 17.38 -4.10 4.64
N ILE A 38 16.15 -4.27 5.12
CA ILE A 38 15.09 -3.27 4.99
C ILE A 38 15.34 -2.16 6.01
N TYR A 39 15.44 -0.93 5.54
CA TYR A 39 15.58 0.27 6.37
C TYR A 39 14.22 0.94 6.63
N HIS A 40 13.30 0.87 5.67
CA HIS A 40 11.93 1.37 5.77
C HIS A 40 10.99 0.55 4.90
N ALA A 41 9.78 0.35 5.39
CA ALA A 41 8.64 -0.10 4.61
C ALA A 41 7.38 0.56 5.18
N SER A 42 6.68 1.35 4.37
CA SER A 42 5.42 1.95 4.80
C SER A 42 4.39 0.84 5.03
N PRO A 43 3.60 0.88 6.11
CA PRO A 43 2.50 -0.05 6.31
C PRO A 43 1.54 0.06 5.12
N SER A 44 1.33 -1.05 4.43
CA SER A 44 0.37 -1.15 3.33
C SER A 44 -0.71 -2.19 3.60
N GLU A 45 -0.50 -3.09 4.57
CA GLU A 45 -1.47 -4.14 4.94
C GLU A 45 -2.56 -3.54 5.81
N LEU A 46 -3.77 -3.52 5.27
CA LEU A 46 -4.97 -3.13 6.00
C LEU A 46 -5.48 -4.32 6.83
N TRP A 47 -5.43 -5.52 6.25
CA TRP A 47 -6.09 -6.68 6.80
C TRP A 47 -5.55 -7.97 6.21
N ARG A 48 -5.57 -9.06 6.99
CA ARG A 48 -5.14 -10.39 6.55
C ARG A 48 -5.94 -11.49 7.23
N LEU A 49 -6.25 -12.54 6.46
CA LEU A 49 -6.64 -13.86 6.96
C LEU A 49 -5.38 -14.65 7.33
N PRO A 50 -5.21 -15.06 8.60
CA PRO A 50 -4.17 -16.02 8.98
C PRO A 50 -4.26 -17.33 8.18
N ASP A 51 -3.11 -17.93 7.90
CA ASP A 51 -3.04 -19.15 7.11
C ASP A 51 -3.23 -20.40 7.98
N GLY A 52 -4.38 -21.06 7.80
CA GLY A 52 -4.72 -22.31 8.50
C GLY A 52 -5.01 -22.12 10.00
N GLY A 53 -5.06 -23.24 10.73
CA GLY A 53 -5.35 -23.25 12.17
C GLY A 53 -6.84 -23.21 12.48
N LYS A 54 -7.26 -22.35 13.42
CA LYS A 54 -8.68 -22.14 13.73
C LYS A 54 -9.20 -20.96 12.91
N LEU A 55 -10.44 -21.04 12.42
CA LEU A 55 -11.11 -19.90 11.80
C LEU A 55 -11.08 -18.71 12.77
N PRO A 56 -10.54 -17.53 12.38
CA PRO A 56 -10.48 -16.37 13.27
C PRO A 56 -11.88 -15.87 13.61
N ASP A 57 -12.01 -15.17 14.73
CA ASP A 57 -13.30 -14.64 15.18
C ASP A 57 -13.93 -13.70 14.13
N GLY A 58 -15.25 -13.78 13.98
CA GLY A 58 -16.03 -12.97 13.04
C GLY A 58 -16.05 -13.47 11.59
N TRP A 59 -15.25 -14.49 11.26
CA TRP A 59 -15.33 -15.13 9.95
C TRP A 59 -16.44 -16.16 9.87
N ALA A 60 -17.03 -16.30 8.68
CA ALA A 60 -17.97 -17.35 8.36
C ALA A 60 -17.39 -18.27 7.27
N ALA A 61 -17.54 -19.58 7.45
CA ALA A 61 -17.06 -20.59 6.52
C ALA A 61 -18.14 -21.65 6.29
N GLN A 62 -18.36 -22.01 5.02
CA GLN A 62 -19.26 -23.09 4.62
C GLN A 62 -18.51 -24.00 3.64
N GLY A 63 -18.37 -25.29 3.99
CA GLY A 63 -17.62 -26.23 3.15
C GLY A 63 -16.11 -25.93 3.08
N VAL A 64 -15.56 -25.17 4.03
CA VAL A 64 -14.14 -24.80 4.08
C VAL A 64 -13.52 -25.31 5.37
N THR A 65 -12.38 -25.99 5.27
CA THR A 65 -11.62 -26.49 6.43
C THR A 65 -10.22 -25.92 6.46
N PRO A 66 -9.69 -25.59 7.65
CA PRO A 66 -8.30 -25.20 7.78
C PRO A 66 -7.36 -26.38 7.46
N VAL A 67 -6.26 -26.09 6.79
CA VAL A 67 -5.17 -27.04 6.53
C VAL A 67 -3.83 -26.37 6.78
N GLU A 68 -2.75 -27.13 6.88
CA GLU A 68 -1.42 -26.55 7.03
C GLU A 68 -1.11 -25.58 5.87
N GLY A 69 -0.79 -24.33 6.20
CA GLY A 69 -0.45 -23.30 5.23
C GLY A 69 -1.62 -22.83 4.35
N GLY A 70 -2.89 -22.97 4.79
CA GLY A 70 -4.03 -22.34 4.12
C GLY A 70 -5.41 -22.91 4.46
N TRP A 71 -6.34 -22.74 3.52
CA TRP A 71 -7.75 -23.08 3.64
C TRP A 71 -8.16 -23.96 2.47
N LEU A 72 -8.77 -25.12 2.75
CA LEU A 72 -9.25 -26.09 1.77
C LEU A 72 -10.76 -25.91 1.55
N PHE A 73 -11.16 -25.68 0.31
CA PHE A 73 -12.57 -25.61 -0.10
C PHE A 73 -13.01 -27.00 -0.53
N ASN A 74 -13.76 -27.69 0.34
CA ASN A 74 -14.09 -29.12 0.21
C ASN A 74 -15.18 -29.39 -0.83
N ASP A 75 -16.05 -28.41 -1.07
CA ASP A 75 -17.25 -28.57 -1.89
C ASP A 75 -17.31 -27.53 -3.02
N ALA A 76 -18.00 -27.89 -4.10
CA ALA A 76 -18.43 -26.89 -5.08
C ALA A 76 -19.41 -25.92 -4.41
N GLY A 77 -19.16 -24.62 -4.54
CA GLY A 77 -19.92 -23.58 -3.86
C GLY A 77 -19.49 -23.31 -2.42
N ALA A 78 -18.41 -23.92 -1.94
CA ALA A 78 -17.84 -23.60 -0.63
C ALA A 78 -17.49 -22.10 -0.54
N THR A 79 -17.79 -21.50 0.61
CA THR A 79 -17.63 -20.06 0.84
C THR A 79 -16.80 -19.76 2.08
N LEU A 80 -16.07 -18.64 2.01
CA LEU A 80 -15.34 -18.06 3.12
C LEU A 80 -15.58 -16.55 3.13
N THR A 81 -16.14 -16.01 4.21
CA THR A 81 -16.58 -14.61 4.32
C THR A 81 -15.90 -13.93 5.49
N SER A 82 -15.28 -12.78 5.21
CA SER A 82 -14.63 -11.95 6.22
C SER A 82 -15.63 -11.24 7.13
N PRO A 83 -15.21 -10.85 8.35
CA PRO A 83 -15.89 -9.77 9.06
C PRO A 83 -15.81 -8.45 8.26
N PRO A 84 -16.57 -7.41 8.65
CA PRO A 84 -16.38 -6.06 8.14
C PRO A 84 -14.96 -5.55 8.36
N ILE A 85 -14.43 -4.84 7.37
CA ILE A 85 -13.06 -4.31 7.32
C ILE A 85 -13.16 -2.80 7.12
N ASP A 86 -12.60 -2.04 8.05
CA ASP A 86 -12.55 -0.58 7.93
C ASP A 86 -11.51 -0.15 6.89
N ALA A 87 -11.97 0.20 5.71
CA ALA A 87 -11.14 0.74 4.62
C ALA A 87 -11.18 2.27 4.58
N SER A 88 -11.72 2.94 5.62
CA SER A 88 -11.82 4.40 5.68
C SER A 88 -10.44 5.05 5.58
N GLY A 89 -10.33 6.01 4.67
CA GLY A 89 -9.07 6.74 4.43
C GLY A 89 -8.01 5.95 3.66
N TRP A 90 -8.26 4.70 3.28
CA TRP A 90 -7.42 3.94 2.35
C TRP A 90 -7.84 4.22 0.91
N ARG A 91 -6.86 4.21 0.02
CA ARG A 91 -7.03 4.40 -1.42
C ARG A 91 -6.35 3.27 -2.16
N ARG A 92 -6.82 2.99 -3.38
CA ARG A 92 -6.29 1.93 -4.24
C ARG A 92 -6.11 0.63 -3.45
N VAL A 93 -7.22 0.15 -2.91
CA VAL A 93 -7.20 -1.08 -2.13
C VAL A 93 -7.06 -2.25 -3.10
N PHE A 94 -6.19 -3.20 -2.78
CA PHE A 94 -5.96 -4.41 -3.53
C PHE A 94 -6.25 -5.61 -2.64
N LEU A 95 -6.97 -6.59 -3.18
CA LEU A 95 -7.07 -7.91 -2.56
C LEU A 95 -6.05 -8.82 -3.22
N ALA A 96 -5.24 -9.50 -2.41
CA ALA A 96 -4.24 -10.46 -2.85
C ALA A 96 -4.42 -11.79 -2.11
N PHE A 97 -4.05 -12.88 -2.77
CA PHE A 97 -4.09 -14.25 -2.22
C PHE A 97 -3.28 -15.18 -3.12
N ASP A 98 -2.88 -16.34 -2.59
CA ASP A 98 -2.42 -17.46 -3.41
C ASP A 98 -3.54 -18.50 -3.52
N GLU A 99 -3.61 -19.17 -4.67
CA GLU A 99 -4.47 -20.33 -4.89
C GLU A 99 -3.69 -21.53 -5.44
N THR A 100 -4.22 -22.73 -5.25
CA THR A 100 -3.81 -23.93 -6.00
C THR A 100 -4.93 -24.39 -6.95
N SER A 101 -4.62 -25.38 -7.78
CA SER A 101 -5.50 -26.02 -8.77
C SER A 101 -5.81 -25.15 -9.99
N ARG A 102 -5.76 -25.76 -11.18
CA ARG A 102 -6.12 -25.12 -12.45
C ARG A 102 -7.62 -25.26 -12.76
N LYS A 103 -8.36 -25.96 -11.90
CA LYS A 103 -9.78 -26.24 -12.11
C LYS A 103 -10.59 -25.07 -11.60
N GLY A 104 -11.13 -24.26 -12.51
CA GLY A 104 -12.05 -23.15 -12.21
C GLY A 104 -11.45 -22.01 -11.38
N PRO A 105 -12.07 -20.81 -11.40
CA PRO A 105 -11.58 -19.67 -10.62
C PRO A 105 -12.05 -19.72 -9.16
N PHE A 106 -11.35 -19.02 -8.26
CA PHE A 106 -12.00 -18.43 -7.10
C PHE A 106 -12.72 -17.15 -7.54
N ARG A 107 -13.99 -17.03 -7.16
CA ARG A 107 -14.74 -15.77 -7.24
C ARG A 107 -14.63 -15.02 -5.94
N LEU A 108 -14.31 -13.75 -6.03
CA LEU A 108 -14.15 -12.86 -4.90
C LEU A 108 -15.15 -11.73 -5.04
N ASN A 109 -16.04 -11.64 -4.06
CA ASN A 109 -17.06 -10.60 -4.00
C ASN A 109 -16.66 -9.64 -2.89
N VAL A 110 -16.68 -8.35 -3.20
CA VAL A 110 -16.36 -7.25 -2.29
C VAL A 110 -17.63 -6.45 -2.10
N PHE A 111 -18.10 -6.35 -0.85
CA PHE A 111 -19.34 -5.67 -0.48
C PHE A 111 -19.01 -4.42 0.32
N ASP A 112 -19.72 -3.32 0.06
CA ASP A 112 -19.83 -2.24 1.04
C ASP A 112 -20.84 -2.69 2.08
N THR A 113 -20.45 -2.91 3.33
CA THR A 113 -21.35 -3.48 4.35
C THR A 113 -22.50 -2.55 4.74
N ARG A 114 -22.43 -1.26 4.37
CA ARG A 114 -23.48 -0.27 4.59
C ARG A 114 -24.52 -0.26 3.46
N SER A 115 -24.26 -0.99 2.37
CA SER A 115 -25.20 -1.18 1.27
C SER A 115 -25.40 -2.66 1.01
N SER A 116 -26.60 -3.10 0.63
CA SER A 116 -26.80 -4.49 0.19
C SER A 116 -26.21 -4.79 -1.19
N ALA A 117 -25.60 -3.80 -1.85
CA ALA A 117 -25.02 -3.95 -3.18
C ALA A 117 -23.62 -4.57 -3.10
N THR A 118 -23.38 -5.58 -3.95
CA THR A 118 -22.00 -6.00 -4.24
C THR A 118 -21.31 -4.84 -4.92
N ALA A 119 -20.27 -4.29 -4.27
CA ALA A 119 -19.53 -3.18 -4.84
C ALA A 119 -18.81 -3.66 -6.10
N GLN A 120 -18.14 -4.84 -6.03
CA GLN A 120 -17.34 -5.42 -7.12
C GLN A 120 -17.20 -6.93 -6.96
N TRP A 121 -17.02 -7.64 -8.08
CA TRP A 121 -16.60 -9.04 -8.08
C TRP A 121 -15.49 -9.29 -9.10
N PHE A 122 -14.69 -10.32 -8.86
CA PHE A 122 -13.64 -10.74 -9.77
C PHE A 122 -13.38 -12.24 -9.65
N ASP A 123 -13.02 -12.83 -10.78
CA ASP A 123 -12.55 -14.21 -10.84
C ASP A 123 -11.01 -14.24 -10.85
N SER A 124 -10.44 -15.20 -10.14
CA SER A 124 -9.01 -15.51 -10.21
C SER A 124 -8.63 -15.99 -11.61
N ALA A 125 -7.38 -15.78 -11.98
CA ALA A 125 -6.86 -16.19 -13.29
C ALA A 125 -5.60 -17.03 -13.08
N THR A 126 -5.73 -18.32 -13.33
CA THR A 126 -4.76 -19.35 -12.95
C THR A 126 -4.10 -19.91 -14.22
N SER A 127 -2.77 -19.87 -14.31
CA SER A 127 -2.00 -20.32 -15.48
C SER A 127 -0.83 -21.26 -15.16
N ALA A 128 -0.73 -21.85 -13.95
CA ALA A 128 0.41 -22.72 -13.66
C ALA A 128 0.39 -24.05 -14.40
N ASP A 129 1.55 -24.70 -14.32
CA ASP A 129 1.86 -25.96 -14.99
C ASP A 129 1.33 -27.18 -14.23
N SER A 130 0.88 -27.04 -12.98
CA SER A 130 0.32 -28.15 -12.19
C SER A 130 -0.76 -27.70 -11.19
N ASP A 131 -1.62 -28.65 -10.80
CA ASP A 131 -2.70 -28.40 -9.83
C ASP A 131 -2.17 -28.21 -8.40
N ALA A 132 -0.96 -28.65 -8.10
CA ALA A 132 -0.32 -28.48 -6.80
C ALA A 132 0.46 -27.16 -6.67
N ALA A 133 0.75 -26.49 -7.78
CA ALA A 133 1.51 -25.24 -7.78
C ALA A 133 0.67 -24.09 -7.21
N TRP A 134 1.25 -23.39 -6.23
CA TRP A 134 0.70 -22.14 -5.73
C TRP A 134 0.86 -21.02 -6.75
N GLN A 135 -0.19 -20.23 -6.91
CA GLN A 135 -0.24 -19.11 -7.82
C GLN A 135 -0.80 -17.89 -7.14
N TRP A 136 -0.04 -16.83 -7.24
CA TRP A 136 -0.41 -15.55 -6.68
C TRP A 136 -1.43 -14.84 -7.57
N ASN A 137 -2.48 -14.32 -6.95
CA ASN A 137 -3.52 -13.52 -7.57
C ASN A 137 -3.67 -12.21 -6.80
N PHE A 138 -4.01 -11.15 -7.53
CA PHE A 138 -4.39 -9.88 -6.94
C PHE A 138 -5.34 -9.13 -7.86
N LYS A 139 -6.20 -8.29 -7.27
CA LYS A 139 -7.08 -7.37 -8.00
C LYS A 139 -7.23 -6.07 -7.24
N ARG A 140 -7.27 -4.97 -7.99
CA ARG A 140 -7.63 -3.65 -7.46
C ARG A 140 -9.14 -3.61 -7.21
N ILE A 141 -9.51 -3.11 -6.05
CA ILE A 141 -10.87 -2.71 -5.68
C ILE A 141 -11.00 -1.23 -6.06
N GLU A 142 -11.83 -0.92 -7.04
CA GLU A 142 -11.91 0.46 -7.55
C GLU A 142 -12.62 1.40 -6.57
N ARG A 143 -13.59 0.89 -5.80
CA ARG A 143 -14.42 1.64 -4.87
C ARG A 143 -14.66 0.83 -3.59
N PRO A 144 -13.66 0.72 -2.71
CA PRO A 144 -13.92 0.16 -1.38
C PRO A 144 -14.89 1.09 -0.66
N GLY A 145 -15.99 0.54 -0.12
CA GLY A 145 -16.81 1.26 0.83
C GLY A 145 -16.00 1.55 2.10
N PRO A 146 -16.40 2.55 2.92
CA PRO A 146 -15.70 2.84 4.18
C PRO A 146 -15.60 1.62 5.08
N GLU A 147 -16.62 0.74 5.02
CA GLU A 147 -16.61 -0.56 5.65
C GLU A 147 -16.90 -1.61 4.58
N THR A 148 -15.99 -2.56 4.41
CA THR A 148 -16.01 -3.52 3.30
C THR A 148 -15.90 -4.95 3.82
N SER A 149 -16.59 -5.91 3.21
CA SER A 149 -16.38 -7.35 3.46
C SER A 149 -16.00 -8.08 2.18
N VAL A 150 -15.34 -9.22 2.33
CA VAL A 150 -14.85 -10.07 1.26
C VAL A 150 -15.44 -11.46 1.41
N THR A 151 -16.12 -11.95 0.39
CA THR A 151 -16.52 -13.35 0.28
C THR A 151 -15.77 -14.03 -0.85
N VAL A 152 -15.12 -15.14 -0.53
CA VAL A 152 -14.50 -16.04 -1.49
C VAL A 152 -15.42 -17.22 -1.75
N THR A 153 -15.56 -17.61 -3.01
CA THR A 153 -16.34 -18.79 -3.43
C THR A 153 -15.62 -19.51 -4.56
N THR A 154 -15.84 -20.80 -4.73
CA THR A 154 -15.34 -21.55 -5.89
C THR A 154 -16.40 -22.49 -6.44
N PRO A 155 -16.50 -22.68 -7.77
CA PRO A 155 -17.44 -23.64 -8.36
C PRO A 155 -16.93 -25.09 -8.30
N VAL A 156 -15.73 -25.35 -7.76
CA VAL A 156 -15.12 -26.67 -7.72
C VAL A 156 -14.60 -27.03 -6.33
N ALA A 157 -14.60 -28.33 -6.03
CA ALA A 157 -14.02 -28.87 -4.81
C ALA A 157 -12.48 -29.01 -4.89
N GLY A 158 -11.83 -29.04 -3.73
CA GLY A 158 -10.42 -29.38 -3.57
C GLY A 158 -9.42 -28.26 -3.84
N LYS A 159 -9.89 -27.03 -4.08
CA LYS A 159 -9.00 -25.87 -4.20
C LYS A 159 -8.51 -25.42 -2.83
N ARG A 160 -7.28 -24.90 -2.79
CA ARG A 160 -6.71 -24.29 -1.60
C ARG A 160 -6.45 -22.81 -1.83
N LEU A 161 -6.61 -22.04 -0.78
CA LEU A 161 -6.32 -20.61 -0.73
C LEU A 161 -5.47 -20.30 0.50
N ARG A 162 -4.52 -19.38 0.36
CA ARG A 162 -3.72 -18.85 1.47
C ARG A 162 -3.35 -17.40 1.21
N GLY A 163 -2.80 -16.73 2.21
CA GLY A 163 -2.29 -15.38 2.11
C GLY A 163 -3.35 -14.39 1.66
N LEU A 164 -4.63 -14.60 2.02
CA LEU A 164 -5.69 -13.68 1.66
C LEU A 164 -5.59 -12.41 2.50
N ARG A 165 -5.48 -11.27 1.84
CA ARG A 165 -5.09 -10.02 2.47
C ARG A 165 -5.45 -8.82 1.62
N LEU A 166 -5.78 -7.72 2.30
CA LEU A 166 -6.05 -6.42 1.70
C LEU A 166 -4.86 -5.50 1.95
N TYR A 167 -4.41 -4.87 0.88
CA TYR A 167 -3.43 -3.80 0.92
C TYR A 167 -4.03 -2.53 0.38
N GLY A 168 -3.46 -1.39 0.72
CA GLY A 168 -3.76 -0.15 0.03
C GLY A 168 -2.72 0.91 0.33
N ASP A 169 -3.02 2.11 -0.13
CA ASP A 169 -2.23 3.28 0.17
C ASP A 169 -3.03 4.25 1.03
N ARG A 170 -2.36 4.85 2.00
CA ARG A 170 -2.87 5.98 2.74
C ARG A 170 -2.37 7.28 2.11
N PRO A 171 -3.22 8.33 2.01
CA PRO A 171 -2.77 9.65 1.62
C PRO A 171 -1.55 10.08 2.43
N THR A 172 -0.47 10.45 1.74
CA THR A 172 0.71 11.02 2.39
C THR A 172 0.52 12.52 2.57
N TRP A 173 0.02 13.23 1.56
CA TRP A 173 -0.14 14.68 1.62
C TRP A 173 -1.56 15.06 2.01
N LEU A 174 -1.70 15.97 2.98
CA LEU A 174 -2.96 16.51 3.49
C LEU A 174 -2.93 18.04 3.43
N ASP A 175 -4.09 18.70 3.34
CA ASP A 175 -4.24 20.15 3.49
C ASP A 175 -4.30 20.56 4.97
N GLY A 176 -4.32 21.88 5.22
CA GLY A 176 -4.45 22.55 6.53
C GLY A 176 -5.50 21.98 7.49
N ASP A 177 -6.55 21.36 6.95
CA ASP A 177 -7.71 20.83 7.66
C ASP A 177 -7.68 19.29 7.77
N GLY A 178 -6.62 18.65 7.25
CA GLY A 178 -6.42 17.20 7.28
C GLY A 178 -7.05 16.45 6.10
N HIS A 179 -7.55 17.14 5.08
CA HIS A 179 -8.09 16.49 3.89
C HIS A 179 -6.97 16.06 2.94
N PRO A 180 -7.06 14.88 2.30
CA PRO A 180 -6.05 14.44 1.35
C PRO A 180 -5.86 15.37 0.16
N LEU A 181 -4.60 15.69 -0.15
CA LEU A 181 -4.19 16.33 -1.39
C LEU A 181 -3.97 15.28 -2.49
N GLU A 182 -4.22 15.68 -3.73
CA GLU A 182 -3.91 14.84 -4.89
C GLU A 182 -2.47 15.09 -5.35
N VAL A 183 -1.76 14.01 -5.69
CA VAL A 183 -0.40 14.09 -6.23
C VAL A 183 -0.44 13.99 -7.75
N LEU A 184 0.07 15.03 -8.40
CA LEU A 184 0.23 15.11 -9.84
C LEU A 184 1.70 14.85 -10.17
N TRP A 185 1.99 13.68 -10.75
CA TRP A 185 3.34 13.27 -11.08
C TRP A 185 3.94 14.07 -12.24
N ASP A 186 5.12 14.69 -12.03
CA ASP A 186 5.80 15.50 -13.05
C ASP A 186 7.13 14.88 -13.52
N GLY A 187 7.53 13.71 -12.99
CA GLY A 187 8.72 12.97 -13.43
C GLY A 187 9.91 13.06 -12.48
N TYR A 188 11.09 12.65 -12.97
CA TYR A 188 12.33 12.73 -12.22
C TYR A 188 13.51 13.13 -13.10
N ASP A 189 14.55 13.68 -12.49
CA ASP A 189 15.84 13.96 -13.10
C ASP A 189 16.93 13.15 -12.39
N LEU A 190 17.81 12.52 -13.16
CA LEU A 190 18.99 11.83 -12.61
C LEU A 190 20.15 12.82 -12.49
N VAL A 191 20.67 12.96 -11.28
CA VAL A 191 21.87 13.77 -11.01
C VAL A 191 23.09 12.93 -11.33
N ASN A 192 23.94 13.42 -12.23
CA ASN A 192 25.15 12.72 -12.69
C ASN A 192 24.86 11.28 -13.13
N GLN A 193 23.72 11.08 -13.83
CA GLN A 193 23.21 9.81 -14.39
C GLN A 193 22.84 8.72 -13.36
N THR A 194 23.53 8.60 -12.24
CA THR A 194 23.27 7.54 -11.25
C THR A 194 23.48 7.96 -9.79
N GLU A 195 24.01 9.16 -9.52
CA GLU A 195 24.45 9.52 -8.16
C GLU A 195 23.28 9.91 -7.26
N ALA A 196 22.29 10.62 -7.80
CA ALA A 196 21.07 10.95 -7.07
C ALA A 196 19.87 11.09 -8.01
N VAL A 197 18.68 11.17 -7.42
CA VAL A 197 17.43 11.39 -8.14
C VAL A 197 16.69 12.59 -7.56
N ASN A 198 16.26 13.49 -8.43
CA ASN A 198 15.33 14.57 -8.10
C ASN A 198 13.96 14.20 -8.63
N ILE A 199 13.06 13.90 -7.74
CA ILE A 199 11.67 13.55 -7.99
C ILE A 199 10.84 14.83 -8.01
N ARG A 200 9.94 15.01 -8.98
CA ARG A 200 9.10 16.21 -9.13
C ARG A 200 7.63 15.83 -9.21
N TYR A 201 6.81 16.53 -8.45
CA TYR A 201 5.36 16.41 -8.50
C TYR A 201 4.71 17.70 -8.01
N ARG A 202 3.41 17.83 -8.26
CA ARG A 202 2.58 18.89 -7.67
C ARG A 202 1.54 18.29 -6.73
N LEU A 203 1.20 19.05 -5.70
CA LEU A 203 0.08 18.75 -4.81
C LEU A 203 -1.10 19.64 -5.22
N ARG A 204 -2.27 19.05 -5.46
CA ARG A 204 -3.49 19.77 -5.83
C ARG A 204 -4.48 19.80 -4.66
N PHE A 205 -4.91 21.00 -4.29
CA PHE A 205 -6.01 21.24 -3.36
C PHE A 205 -7.36 20.96 -4.04
N ALA A 206 -8.41 20.73 -3.25
CA ALA A 206 -9.77 20.52 -3.77
C ALA A 206 -10.29 21.72 -4.59
N GLY A 207 -9.82 22.94 -4.30
CA GLY A 207 -10.12 24.16 -5.07
C GLY A 207 -9.38 24.28 -6.40
N GLY A 208 -8.47 23.36 -6.70
CA GLY A 208 -7.69 23.31 -7.95
C GLY A 208 -6.33 24.00 -7.89
N GLU A 209 -6.03 24.77 -6.83
CA GLU A 209 -4.71 25.35 -6.63
C GLU A 209 -3.64 24.25 -6.50
N THR A 210 -2.43 24.52 -6.97
CA THR A 210 -1.34 23.54 -6.94
C THR A 210 -0.07 24.09 -6.31
N VAL A 211 0.66 23.23 -5.63
CA VAL A 211 1.96 23.51 -4.99
C VAL A 211 3.00 22.61 -5.63
N ALA A 212 4.13 23.17 -6.05
CA ALA A 212 5.21 22.38 -6.63
C ALA A 212 6.09 21.77 -5.53
N VAL A 213 6.41 20.49 -5.68
CA VAL A 213 7.28 19.76 -4.77
C VAL A 213 8.43 19.12 -5.55
N ARG A 214 9.65 19.40 -5.11
CA ARG A 214 10.85 18.67 -5.52
C ARG A 214 11.31 17.84 -4.34
N PHE A 215 11.48 16.55 -4.57
CA PHE A 215 11.86 15.58 -3.57
C PHE A 215 13.19 14.90 -3.95
N ARG A 216 14.13 14.81 -3.02
CA ARG A 216 15.46 14.23 -3.22
C ARG A 216 15.75 13.21 -2.12
N PRO A 217 15.46 11.92 -2.36
CA PRO A 217 15.88 10.84 -1.48
C PRO A 217 17.33 10.42 -1.79
N GLU A 218 18.12 10.15 -0.75
CA GLU A 218 19.53 9.76 -0.87
C GLU A 218 19.85 8.63 0.12
N LEU A 219 20.57 7.59 -0.33
CA LEU A 219 21.12 6.60 0.60
C LEU A 219 22.38 7.17 1.26
N THR A 220 22.52 6.95 2.56
CA THR A 220 23.74 7.28 3.31
C THR A 220 24.39 6.00 3.83
N PRO A 221 25.68 5.99 4.20
CA PRO A 221 26.30 4.78 4.74
C PRO A 221 25.60 4.23 5.99
N GLN A 222 24.94 5.10 6.77
CA GLN A 222 24.26 4.77 8.03
C GLN A 222 22.72 4.72 7.92
N GLY A 223 22.13 4.94 6.75
CA GLY A 223 20.68 5.05 6.60
C GLY A 223 20.28 5.69 5.28
N TRP A 224 19.36 6.63 5.34
CA TRP A 224 19.00 7.43 4.17
C TRP A 224 18.55 8.83 4.58
N ARG A 225 18.59 9.75 3.65
CA ARG A 225 18.17 11.13 3.80
C ARG A 225 17.06 11.43 2.82
N GLU A 226 16.15 12.28 3.24
CA GLU A 226 15.09 12.77 2.38
C GLU A 226 15.00 14.29 2.47
N SER A 227 15.02 14.94 1.31
CA SER A 227 14.94 16.38 1.20
C SER A 227 13.78 16.83 0.32
N TRP A 228 12.96 17.75 0.79
CA TRP A 228 11.87 18.37 0.01
C TRP A 228 12.12 19.84 -0.19
N SER A 229 11.77 20.34 -1.38
CA SER A 229 11.59 21.75 -1.67
C SER A 229 10.15 21.97 -2.09
N ILE A 230 9.45 22.86 -1.38
CA ILE A 230 8.05 23.19 -1.62
C ILE A 230 7.99 24.63 -2.12
N LYS A 231 7.26 24.86 -3.23
CA LYS A 231 7.11 26.17 -3.86
C LYS A 231 5.65 26.47 -4.18
N ASP A 232 5.34 27.76 -4.25
CA ASP A 232 4.02 28.27 -4.64
C ASP A 232 2.88 27.84 -3.69
N LEU A 233 3.19 27.67 -2.39
CA LEU A 233 2.14 27.46 -1.37
C LEU A 233 1.26 28.72 -1.29
N PRO A 234 -0.07 28.62 -1.52
CA PRO A 234 -0.93 29.80 -1.43
C PRO A 234 -0.99 30.35 -0.01
N LYS A 235 -1.02 31.69 0.12
CA LYS A 235 -1.05 32.35 1.42
C LYS A 235 -2.23 31.85 2.27
N GLY A 236 -1.95 31.48 3.52
CA GLY A 236 -2.96 31.01 4.46
C GLY A 236 -3.39 29.55 4.26
N ARG A 237 -2.79 28.82 3.32
CA ARG A 237 -2.93 27.37 3.22
C ARG A 237 -1.84 26.68 4.04
N GLY A 238 -2.21 25.58 4.68
CA GLY A 238 -1.28 24.60 5.21
C GLY A 238 -1.25 23.37 4.33
N ILE A 239 -0.13 22.66 4.36
CA ILE A 239 -0.04 21.27 3.92
C ILE A 239 0.58 20.45 5.04
N TYR A 240 0.35 19.15 5.02
CA TYR A 240 0.99 18.20 5.92
C TYR A 240 1.45 16.97 5.16
N MET A 241 2.54 16.39 5.64
CA MET A 241 2.99 15.08 5.21
C MET A 241 2.79 14.08 6.35
N ARG A 242 1.89 13.12 6.15
CA ARG A 242 1.74 11.95 7.01
C ARG A 242 2.79 10.90 6.62
N ARG A 243 3.52 10.42 7.62
CA ARG A 243 4.55 9.40 7.44
C ARG A 243 4.40 8.26 8.42
N GLU A 244 3.86 7.16 7.93
CA GLU A 244 3.61 5.97 8.73
C GLU A 244 4.85 5.08 8.83
N GLY A 245 5.06 4.46 10.00
CA GLY A 245 6.14 3.48 10.22
C GLY A 245 7.48 4.06 10.70
N LEU A 246 7.62 5.38 10.88
CA LEU A 246 8.79 5.96 11.56
C LEU A 246 8.45 6.26 13.03
N SER A 247 8.90 5.38 13.93
CA SER A 247 8.86 5.64 15.37
C SER A 247 10.01 6.57 15.76
N LYS A 248 9.67 7.76 16.26
CA LYS A 248 10.49 8.65 17.11
C LYS A 248 11.99 8.72 16.82
N ALA A 249 12.37 9.84 16.21
CA ALA A 249 13.61 10.64 16.38
C ALA A 249 14.11 11.09 15.02
N VAL A 250 13.45 12.12 14.47
CA VAL A 250 14.00 12.85 13.33
C VAL A 250 14.27 14.27 13.80
N LYS A 251 15.55 14.66 13.89
CA LYS A 251 15.95 16.00 14.29
C LYS A 251 15.72 16.96 13.13
N VAL A 252 14.81 17.90 13.34
CA VAL A 252 14.41 18.93 12.38
C VAL A 252 15.43 20.06 12.35
N ARG A 253 15.77 20.55 11.15
CA ARG A 253 16.35 21.89 10.97
C ARG A 253 15.32 22.82 10.31
N THR A 254 14.72 23.61 11.20
CA THR A 254 13.94 24.86 11.14
C THR A 254 12.61 24.94 10.39
N ASP A 255 11.67 25.61 11.07
CA ASP A 255 10.37 26.20 10.71
C ASP A 255 9.16 25.28 10.49
N LEU A 256 9.14 24.08 11.08
CA LEU A 256 7.96 23.19 11.11
C LEU A 256 7.55 22.83 12.54
N LEU A 257 6.24 22.89 12.79
CA LEU A 257 5.61 22.29 13.98
C LEU A 257 5.30 20.82 13.70
N GLU A 258 5.62 19.93 14.63
CA GLU A 258 5.12 18.56 14.66
C GLU A 258 3.88 18.52 15.58
N LYS A 259 2.75 18.01 15.07
CA LYS A 259 1.55 17.74 15.86
C LYS A 259 1.06 16.33 15.54
N ASP A 260 1.00 15.47 16.56
CA ASP A 260 0.46 14.10 16.45
C ASP A 260 1.10 13.24 15.34
N GLY A 261 2.41 13.39 15.09
CA GLY A 261 3.14 12.67 14.03
C GLY A 261 2.93 13.22 12.61
N GLN A 262 2.37 14.43 12.49
CA GLN A 262 2.16 15.17 11.24
C GLN A 262 3.00 16.46 11.25
N TRP A 263 3.56 16.80 10.09
CA TRP A 263 4.43 17.97 9.91
C TRP A 263 3.67 19.10 9.23
N ILE A 264 3.62 20.30 9.84
CA ILE A 264 2.86 21.47 9.34
C ILE A 264 3.78 22.47 8.63
N PHE A 265 3.44 22.90 7.42
CA PHE A 265 4.14 23.96 6.66
C PHE A 265 3.29 25.25 6.64
N THR A 266 3.81 26.39 7.13
CA THR A 266 2.98 27.61 7.38
C THR A 266 3.44 28.93 6.72
N ASP A 267 4.35 28.94 5.75
CA ASP A 267 4.70 30.21 5.07
C ASP A 267 4.90 30.12 3.54
N ASN A 268 4.85 31.29 2.89
CA ASN A 268 5.16 31.49 1.48
C ASN A 268 6.68 31.66 1.26
N GLY A 269 7.38 30.57 0.95
CA GLY A 269 8.83 30.57 0.67
C GLY A 269 9.30 29.27 0.02
N ASP A 270 10.52 29.29 -0.53
CA ASP A 270 11.23 28.08 -0.95
C ASP A 270 11.67 27.32 0.31
N HIS A 271 10.84 26.39 0.78
CA HIS A 271 11.13 25.62 2.00
C HIS A 271 11.94 24.39 1.66
N ALA A 272 13.21 24.34 2.04
CA ALA A 272 14.06 23.17 1.92
C ALA A 272 14.10 22.40 3.25
N ILE A 273 13.48 21.23 3.30
CA ILE A 273 13.40 20.41 4.52
C ILE A 273 14.20 19.15 4.28
N SER A 274 15.14 18.82 5.17
CA SER A 274 15.96 17.63 5.07
C SER A 274 15.91 16.82 6.35
N PHE A 275 15.79 15.51 6.21
CA PHE A 275 15.66 14.57 7.32
C PHE A 275 16.73 13.49 7.17
N ASP A 276 17.58 13.37 8.18
CA ASP A 276 18.47 12.22 8.32
C ASP A 276 17.70 11.11 9.05
N LEU A 277 17.45 10.01 8.32
CA LEU A 277 16.70 8.88 8.84
C LEU A 277 17.71 7.78 9.20
N PRO A 278 17.83 7.43 10.49
CA PRO A 278 18.72 6.36 10.90
C PRO A 278 18.27 5.06 10.23
N ALA A 279 19.22 4.20 9.87
CA ALA A 279 18.89 2.82 9.58
C ALA A 279 18.23 2.22 10.83
N GLY A 280 16.90 2.05 10.82
CA GLY A 280 16.13 1.61 11.98
C GLY A 280 16.79 0.44 12.70
N GLU A 281 17.00 0.61 14.01
CA GLU A 281 17.01 -0.51 14.96
C GLU A 281 15.54 -0.79 15.30
N ARG A 282 15.20 -2.08 15.33
CA ARG A 282 13.84 -2.60 15.49
C ARG A 282 13.24 -2.28 16.85
#